data_AF-A0A7X9IHW8-F1
#
_entry.id   AF-A0A7X9IHW8-F1
#
_cell.length_a   1.000
_cell.length_b   1.000
_cell.length_c   1.000
_cell.angle_alpha   90.00
_cell.angle_beta   90.00
_cell.angle_gamma   90.00
#
_symmetry.space_group_name_H-M   'P 1'
#
loop_
_entity.id
_entity.type
_entity.pdbx_description
1 polymer ?
#
loop_
_entity_poly.entity_id
_entity_poly.type
_entity_poly.pdbx_seq_one_letter_code
_entity_poly.pdbx_strand_id
1 'polypeptide(L)'
;AGPMTFVSYRDPNTTRTLEVFRAAPDYLKSVELSDDELKQAIVGAVGDLDAYMLPDAQGNAAMARILAGDDEPGRDRMRREVFAATLEDFRAFGEVLGRAMEDAHVVALGARESLAGLRDELPDMTMTTAL
;
A
#
# COMPACT_ATOMS: atom_id res chain seq x y z
N ALA A 1 -9.11 -8.54 -7.62
CA ALA A 1 -7.87 -7.88 -8.05
C ALA A 1 -7.15 -7.38 -6.81
N GLY A 2 -5.81 -7.44 -6.77
CA GLY A 2 -4.98 -6.94 -5.66
C GLY A 2 -4.27 -5.65 -6.05
N PRO A 3 -4.98 -4.50 -6.15
CA PRO A 3 -4.34 -3.23 -6.48
C PRO A 3 -3.42 -2.79 -5.34
N MET A 4 -2.29 -2.21 -5.69
CA MET A 4 -1.42 -1.47 -4.78
C MET A 4 -1.62 0.02 -5.04
N THR A 5 -1.83 0.80 -3.99
CA THR A 5 -2.18 2.21 -4.13
C THR A 5 -1.36 3.04 -3.17
N PHE A 6 -0.74 4.11 -3.69
CA PHE A 6 -0.19 5.19 -2.89
C PHE A 6 -1.19 6.34 -2.83
N VAL A 7 -1.33 6.94 -1.64
CA VAL A 7 -2.23 8.07 -1.41
C VAL A 7 -1.54 9.07 -0.50
N SER A 8 -1.61 10.35 -0.86
CA SER A 8 -1.35 11.45 0.06
C SER A 8 -2.64 12.23 0.31
N TYR A 9 -2.78 12.83 1.50
CA TYR A 9 -3.98 13.55 1.90
C TYR A 9 -3.62 14.93 2.43
N ARG A 10 -4.27 15.97 1.88
CA ARG A 10 -3.97 17.39 2.17
C ARG A 10 -2.50 17.73 1.99
N ASP A 11 -1.88 17.11 1.00
CA ASP A 11 -0.48 17.29 0.66
C ASP A 11 -0.31 18.58 -0.16
N PRO A 12 0.52 19.55 0.28
CA PRO A 12 0.80 20.74 -0.50
C PRO A 12 1.69 20.46 -1.73
N ASN A 13 2.31 19.27 -1.80
CA ASN A 13 3.19 18.88 -2.89
C ASN A 13 2.43 18.07 -3.95
N THR A 14 2.97 18.07 -5.17
CA THR A 14 2.43 17.29 -6.30
C THR A 14 3.51 16.44 -6.94
N THR A 15 4.37 17.05 -7.76
CA THR A 15 5.49 16.37 -8.42
C THR A 15 6.39 15.63 -7.43
N ARG A 16 6.77 16.30 -6.33
CA ARG A 16 7.61 15.71 -5.29
C ARG A 16 6.98 14.46 -4.66
N THR A 17 5.67 14.44 -4.47
CA THR A 17 4.97 13.27 -3.90
C THR A 17 5.01 12.10 -4.87
N LEU A 18 4.81 12.36 -6.15
CA LEU A 18 4.90 11.34 -7.19
C LEU A 18 6.32 10.76 -7.30
N GLU A 19 7.35 11.59 -7.20
CA GLU A 19 8.75 11.13 -7.11
C GLU A 19 8.98 10.20 -5.92
N VAL A 20 8.46 10.57 -4.74
CA VAL A 20 8.59 9.75 -3.53
C VAL A 20 7.88 8.41 -3.69
N PHE A 21 6.68 8.39 -4.27
CA PHE A 21 5.98 7.14 -4.56
C PHE A 21 6.80 6.28 -5.52
N ARG A 22 7.29 6.84 -6.63
CA ARG A 22 8.12 6.12 -7.61
C ARG A 22 9.43 5.58 -7.04
N ALA A 23 9.95 6.18 -5.97
CA ALA A 23 11.16 5.71 -5.29
C ALA A 23 10.92 4.56 -4.29
N ALA A 24 9.67 4.25 -3.95
CA ALA A 24 9.33 3.22 -2.97
C ALA A 24 9.85 1.80 -3.33
N PRO A 25 9.80 1.34 -4.59
CA PRO A 25 10.39 0.05 -4.97
C PRO A 25 11.88 -0.02 -4.66
N ASP A 26 12.63 1.00 -5.06
CA ASP A 26 14.08 1.04 -4.87
C ASP A 26 14.45 1.10 -3.39
N TYR A 27 13.70 1.88 -2.60
CA TYR A 27 13.84 1.89 -1.15
C TYR A 27 13.70 0.48 -0.56
N LEU A 28 12.67 -0.26 -0.94
CA LEU A 28 12.44 -1.63 -0.45
C LEU A 28 13.53 -2.61 -0.90
N LYS A 29 14.04 -2.48 -2.13
CA LYS A 29 15.13 -3.33 -2.65
C LYS A 29 16.45 -3.13 -1.90
N SER A 30 16.72 -1.91 -1.45
CA SER A 30 17.95 -1.57 -0.73
C SER A 30 17.77 -1.39 0.77
N VAL A 31 16.59 -1.72 1.32
CA VAL A 31 16.32 -1.50 2.74
C VAL A 31 17.25 -2.39 3.57
N GLU A 32 17.75 -1.83 4.66
CA GLU A 32 18.45 -2.54 5.73
C GLU A 32 17.60 -2.37 6.98
N LEU A 33 17.23 -3.47 7.61
CA LEU A 33 16.44 -3.46 8.85
C LEU A 33 17.20 -4.25 9.91
N SER A 34 17.28 -3.70 11.11
CA SER A 34 17.66 -4.47 12.28
C SER A 34 16.58 -5.50 12.63
N ASP A 35 16.96 -6.53 13.39
CA ASP A 35 16.02 -7.54 13.90
C ASP A 35 14.85 -6.91 14.67
N ASP A 36 15.10 -5.81 15.39
CA ASP A 36 14.08 -5.13 16.18
C ASP A 36 13.11 -4.31 15.29
N GLU A 37 13.59 -3.68 14.22
CA GLU A 37 12.73 -3.02 13.23
C GLU A 37 11.87 -4.03 12.45
N LEU A 38 12.44 -5.17 12.07
CA LEU A 38 11.69 -6.25 11.43
C LEU A 38 10.60 -6.79 12.36
N LYS A 39 10.93 -7.06 13.63
CA LYS A 39 9.93 -7.46 14.64
C LYS A 39 8.85 -6.40 14.82
N GLN A 40 9.21 -5.12 14.85
CA GLN A 40 8.24 -4.03 14.98
C GLN A 40 7.27 -4.00 13.79
N ALA A 41 7.78 -4.21 12.57
CA ALA A 41 6.93 -4.30 11.37
C ALA A 41 5.96 -5.50 11.46
N ILE A 42 6.45 -6.67 11.89
CA ILE A 42 5.62 -7.87 12.11
C ILE A 42 4.54 -7.60 13.18
N VAL A 43 4.91 -6.99 14.30
CA VAL A 43 3.96 -6.63 15.38
C VAL A 43 2.90 -5.65 14.86
N GLY A 44 3.28 -4.66 14.06
CA GLY A 44 2.32 -3.75 13.41
C GLY A 44 1.32 -4.49 12.53
N ALA A 45 1.81 -5.37 11.65
CA ALA A 45 0.95 -6.18 10.77
C ALA A 45 -0.01 -7.10 11.56
N VAL A 46 0.48 -7.74 12.62
CA VAL A 46 -0.37 -8.56 13.51
C VAL A 46 -1.40 -7.71 14.26
N GLY A 47 -1.02 -6.49 14.68
CA GLY A 47 -1.92 -5.54 15.31
C GLY A 47 -3.12 -5.19 14.43
N ASP A 48 -2.91 -5.04 13.12
CA ASP A 48 -3.99 -4.82 12.15
C ASP A 48 -4.87 -6.06 11.98
N LEU A 49 -4.28 -7.27 11.94
CA LEU A 49 -5.02 -8.54 11.81
C LEU A 49 -5.88 -8.84 13.04
N ASP A 50 -5.38 -8.51 14.22
CA ASP A 50 -5.98 -8.83 15.52
C ASP A 50 -6.68 -7.61 16.17
N ALA A 51 -6.99 -6.60 15.36
CA ALA A 51 -7.70 -5.41 15.80
C ALA A 51 -8.98 -5.78 16.57
N TYR A 52 -9.17 -5.16 17.73
CA TYR A 52 -10.33 -5.42 18.58
C TYR A 52 -11.62 -5.06 17.85
N MET A 53 -12.62 -5.96 17.95
CA MET A 53 -13.93 -5.80 17.33
C MET A 53 -15.05 -6.00 18.36
N LEU A 54 -16.03 -5.11 18.34
CA LEU A 54 -17.31 -5.29 19.04
C LEU A 54 -18.12 -6.44 18.41
N PRO A 55 -19.12 -7.02 19.11
CA PRO A 55 -19.85 -8.19 18.61
C PRO A 55 -20.51 -8.01 17.23
N ASP A 56 -21.02 -6.82 16.94
CA ASP A 56 -21.60 -6.48 15.63
C ASP A 56 -20.54 -6.43 14.52
N ALA A 57 -19.37 -5.84 14.80
CA ALA A 57 -18.24 -5.83 13.88
C ALA A 57 -17.70 -7.24 13.61
N GLN A 58 -17.65 -8.10 14.64
CA GLN A 58 -17.28 -9.51 14.48
C GLN A 58 -18.25 -10.25 13.55
N GLY A 59 -19.56 -10.03 13.70
CA GLY A 59 -20.58 -10.59 12.82
C GLY A 59 -20.43 -10.13 11.37
N ASN A 60 -20.17 -8.83 11.16
CA ASN A 60 -19.91 -8.28 9.83
C ASN A 60 -18.66 -8.90 9.19
N ALA A 61 -17.54 -8.95 9.93
CA ALA A 61 -16.30 -9.56 9.45
C ALA A 61 -16.48 -11.04 9.10
N ALA A 62 -17.22 -11.81 9.91
CA ALA A 62 -17.54 -13.20 9.63
C ALA A 62 -18.34 -13.36 8.33
N MET A 63 -19.36 -12.51 8.11
CA MET A 63 -20.13 -12.51 6.86
C MET A 63 -19.25 -12.17 5.65
N ALA A 64 -18.42 -11.12 5.74
CA ALA A 64 -17.52 -10.72 4.66
C ALA A 64 -16.54 -11.85 4.29
N ARG A 65 -16.00 -12.55 5.29
CA ARG A 65 -15.12 -13.73 5.10
C ARG A 65 -15.83 -14.84 4.33
N ILE A 66 -17.06 -15.18 4.71
CA ILE A 66 -17.87 -16.20 4.02
C ILE A 66 -18.10 -15.80 2.55
N LEU A 67 -18.48 -14.56 2.30
CA LEU A 67 -18.75 -14.06 0.95
C LEU A 67 -17.49 -14.00 0.07
N ALA A 68 -16.33 -13.72 0.67
CA ALA A 68 -15.04 -13.67 -0.02
C ALA A 68 -14.36 -15.05 -0.17
N GLY A 69 -14.89 -16.10 0.48
CA GLY A 69 -14.24 -17.41 0.54
C GLY A 69 -12.96 -17.42 1.38
N ASP A 70 -12.83 -16.50 2.34
CA ASP A 70 -11.70 -16.42 3.26
C ASP A 70 -11.86 -17.41 4.42
N ASP A 71 -11.30 -18.61 4.23
CA ASP A 71 -11.39 -19.71 5.16
C ASP A 71 -10.34 -19.69 6.27
N GLU A 72 -10.58 -20.46 7.33
CA GLU A 72 -9.68 -20.54 8.48
C GLU A 72 -8.27 -21.05 8.10
N PRO A 73 -8.10 -22.11 7.28
CA PRO A 73 -6.78 -22.52 6.82
C PRO A 73 -6.02 -21.44 6.04
N GLY A 74 -6.73 -20.64 5.24
CA GLY A 74 -6.21 -19.48 4.52
C GLY A 74 -5.63 -18.43 5.46
N ARG A 75 -6.41 -18.03 6.45
CA ARG A 75 -5.99 -17.05 7.47
C ARG A 75 -4.84 -17.57 8.33
N ASP A 76 -4.86 -18.84 8.71
CA ASP A 76 -3.77 -19.44 9.51
C ASP A 76 -2.47 -19.53 8.72
N ARG A 77 -2.52 -19.81 7.42
CA ARG A 77 -1.35 -19.74 6.56
C ARG A 77 -0.83 -18.31 6.48
N MET A 78 -1.69 -17.33 6.20
CA MET A 78 -1.30 -15.92 6.10
C MET A 78 -0.65 -15.43 7.40
N ARG A 79 -1.21 -15.76 8.57
CA ARG A 79 -0.62 -15.41 9.87
C ARG A 79 0.77 -16.04 10.05
N ARG A 80 0.97 -17.30 9.68
CA ARG A 80 2.30 -17.94 9.74
C ARG A 80 3.30 -17.29 8.79
N GLU A 81 2.88 -16.90 7.59
CA GLU A 81 3.71 -16.18 6.62
C GLU A 81 4.13 -14.81 7.16
N VAL A 82 3.22 -14.06 7.80
CA VAL A 82 3.55 -12.78 8.47
C VAL A 82 4.60 -12.98 9.57
N PHE A 83 4.46 -13.99 10.43
CA PHE A 83 5.46 -14.27 11.48
C PHE A 83 6.79 -14.76 10.94
N ALA A 84 6.81 -15.36 9.74
CA ALA A 84 8.01 -15.89 9.11
C ALA A 84 8.70 -14.87 8.19
N ALA A 85 8.17 -13.65 8.07
CA ALA A 85 8.70 -12.63 7.18
C ALA A 85 10.16 -12.28 7.50
N THR A 86 10.96 -12.14 6.45
CA THR A 86 12.40 -11.87 6.48
C THR A 86 12.72 -10.56 5.75
N LEU A 87 13.96 -10.07 5.89
CA LEU A 87 14.42 -8.90 5.13
C LEU A 87 14.36 -9.16 3.61
N GLU A 88 14.65 -10.39 3.18
CA GLU A 88 14.54 -10.81 1.78
C GLU A 88 13.13 -10.63 1.22
N ASP A 89 12.09 -10.84 2.02
CA ASP A 89 10.70 -10.66 1.59
C ASP A 89 10.38 -9.19 1.28
N PHE A 90 10.93 -8.24 2.04
CA PHE A 90 10.79 -6.80 1.76
C PHE A 90 11.46 -6.45 0.42
N ARG A 91 12.66 -6.97 0.18
CA ARG A 91 13.40 -6.75 -1.08
C ARG A 91 12.69 -7.39 -2.27
N ALA A 92 12.18 -8.60 -2.09
CA ALA A 92 11.37 -9.30 -3.09
C ALA A 92 10.07 -8.53 -3.40
N PHE A 93 9.42 -7.96 -2.38
CA PHE A 93 8.25 -7.12 -2.58
C PHE A 93 8.59 -5.81 -3.32
N GLY A 94 9.78 -5.24 -3.10
CA GLY A 94 10.29 -4.12 -3.89
C GLY A 94 10.36 -4.42 -5.39
N GLU A 95 10.72 -5.65 -5.78
CA GLU A 95 10.68 -6.08 -7.19
C GLU A 95 9.24 -6.18 -7.73
N VAL A 96 8.31 -6.72 -6.94
CA VAL A 96 6.89 -6.81 -7.32
C VAL A 96 6.29 -5.42 -7.48
N LEU A 97 6.56 -4.52 -6.54
CA LEU A 97 6.08 -3.15 -6.56
C LEU A 97 6.66 -2.38 -7.76
N GLY A 98 7.94 -2.58 -8.08
CA GLY A 98 8.58 -1.99 -9.25
C GLY A 98 7.87 -2.37 -10.55
N ARG A 99 7.55 -3.65 -10.74
CA ARG A 99 6.78 -4.12 -11.90
C ARG A 99 5.38 -3.53 -11.95
N ALA A 100 4.70 -3.46 -10.80
CA ALA A 100 3.37 -2.87 -10.73
C ALA A 100 3.35 -1.37 -11.02
N MET A 101 4.48 -0.68 -10.82
CA MET A 101 4.62 0.74 -11.12
C MET A 101 4.74 1.05 -12.61
N GLU A 102 5.16 0.09 -13.44
CA GLU A 102 5.28 0.28 -14.90
C GLU A 102 3.93 0.66 -15.54
N ASP A 103 2.82 0.11 -15.02
CA ASP A 103 1.45 0.37 -15.49
C ASP A 103 0.60 1.16 -14.47
N ALA A 104 1.24 1.90 -13.55
CA ALA A 104 0.51 2.60 -12.50
C ALA A 104 -0.30 3.80 -13.04
N HIS A 105 -1.56 3.90 -12.61
CA HIS A 105 -2.41 5.06 -12.90
C HIS A 105 -2.24 6.15 -11.84
N VAL A 106 -2.06 7.39 -12.28
CA VAL A 106 -1.96 8.57 -11.41
C VAL A 106 -3.24 9.39 -11.48
N VAL A 107 -3.84 9.67 -10.33
CA VAL A 107 -5.00 10.55 -10.19
C VAL A 107 -4.70 11.55 -9.08
N ALA A 108 -4.85 12.84 -9.38
CA ALA A 108 -4.61 13.92 -8.42
C ALA A 108 -5.80 14.89 -8.39
N LEU A 109 -6.15 15.34 -7.18
CA LEU A 109 -7.20 16.33 -6.94
C LEU A 109 -6.61 17.52 -6.19
N GLY A 110 -6.76 18.71 -6.74
CA GLY A 110 -6.20 19.93 -6.15
C GLY A 110 -6.47 21.18 -6.98
N ALA A 111 -5.96 22.31 -6.51
CA ALA A 111 -6.00 23.57 -7.26
C ALA A 111 -5.23 23.44 -8.57
N ARG A 112 -5.71 24.12 -9.63
CA ARG A 112 -5.11 24.06 -10.96
C ARG A 112 -3.63 24.48 -10.93
N GLU A 113 -3.32 25.48 -10.12
CA GLU A 113 -1.99 26.04 -9.95
C GLU A 113 -1.03 25.01 -9.34
N SER A 114 -1.49 24.26 -8.33
CA SER A 114 -0.70 23.21 -7.66
C SER A 114 -0.42 22.02 -8.58
N LEU A 115 -1.35 21.69 -9.47
CA LEU A 115 -1.24 20.57 -10.40
C LEU A 115 -0.49 20.92 -11.69
N ALA A 116 -0.16 22.20 -11.92
CA ALA A 116 0.47 22.64 -13.16
C ALA A 116 1.80 21.91 -13.43
N GLY A 117 2.61 21.68 -12.39
CA GLY A 117 3.89 20.98 -12.50
C GLY A 117 3.78 19.48 -12.84
N LEU A 118 2.64 18.85 -12.61
CA LEU A 118 2.44 17.43 -12.97
C LEU A 118 2.27 17.23 -14.48
N ARG A 119 1.88 18.27 -15.24
CA ARG A 119 1.76 18.16 -16.71
C ARG A 119 3.10 17.90 -17.39
N ASP A 120 4.18 18.45 -16.86
CA ASP A 120 5.51 18.28 -17.43
C ASP A 120 6.02 16.84 -17.21
N GLU A 121 5.62 16.23 -16.10
CA GLU A 121 5.96 14.84 -15.73
C GLU A 121 5.05 13.79 -16.36
N LEU A 122 3.79 14.15 -16.61
CA LEU A 122 2.74 13.27 -17.12
C LEU A 122 2.13 13.95 -18.36
N PRO A 123 2.79 13.86 -19.53
CA PRO A 123 2.36 14.56 -20.75
C PRO A 123 0.97 14.13 -21.22
N ASP A 124 0.56 12.89 -20.92
CA ASP A 124 -0.76 12.34 -21.25
C ASP A 124 -1.83 12.62 -20.19
N MET A 125 -1.52 13.40 -19.15
CA MET A 125 -2.46 13.72 -18.07
C MET A 125 -3.64 14.54 -18.59
N THR A 126 -4.86 14.04 -18.36
CA THR A 126 -6.11 14.76 -18.65
C THR A 126 -6.53 15.56 -17.41
N MET A 127 -6.67 16.88 -17.54
CA MET A 127 -7.21 17.73 -16.47
C MET A 127 -8.70 18.01 -16.68
N THR A 128 -9.52 17.61 -15.72
CA THR A 128 -10.97 17.93 -15.66
C THR A 128 -11.28 18.67 -14.37
N THR A 129 -12.21 19.62 -14.44
CA THR A 129 -12.73 20.31 -13.25
C THR A 129 -13.72 19.40 -12.54
N ALA A 130 -13.53 19.18 -11.24
CA ALA A 130 -14.56 18.52 -10.42
C ALA A 130 -15.81 19.42 -10.36
N LEU A 131 -16.98 18.84 -10.61
CA LEU A 131 -18.28 19.52 -10.57
C LEU A 131 -18.63 20.02 -9.17
#